data_AF-A0A561CTU4-F1
#
_entry.id   AF-A0A561CTU4-F1
#
_cell.length_a   1.000
_cell.length_b   1.000
_cell.length_c   1.000
_cell.angle_alpha   90.00
_cell.angle_beta   90.00
_cell.angle_gamma   90.00
#
_symmetry.space_group_name_H-M   'P 1'
#
loop_
_entity.id
_entity.type
_entity.pdbx_description
1 polymer ?
#
loop_
_entity_poly.entity_id
_entity_poly.type
_entity_poly.pdbx_seq_one_letter_code
_entity_poly.pdbx_strand_id
1 'polypeptide(L)' 'MGGKKKKDSRDGGKFSLTSMQEVRYQRDFKMADRAAGFTDKKTRI' A
#
# COMPACT_ATOMS: atom_id res chain seq x y z
N MET A 1 5.64 -18.90 30.30
CA MET A 1 4.56 -18.82 29.28
C MET A 1 3.58 -17.74 29.72
N GLY A 2 3.43 -16.66 28.94
CA GLY A 2 2.50 -15.58 29.25
C GLY A 2 2.97 -14.27 28.64
N GLY A 3 2.88 -14.17 27.32
CA GLY A 3 3.33 -13.01 26.53
C GLY A 3 2.67 -11.72 26.99
N LYS A 4 3.50 -10.69 27.19
CA LYS A 4 3.07 -9.30 27.37
C LYS A 4 2.20 -8.92 26.17
N LYS A 5 0.90 -8.73 26.39
CA LYS A 5 0.01 -8.06 25.43
C LYS A 5 0.67 -6.75 25.02
N LYS A 6 1.12 -6.66 23.76
CA LYS A 6 1.59 -5.40 23.19
C LYS A 6 0.41 -4.44 23.25
N LYS A 7 0.59 -3.41 24.07
CA LYS A 7 -0.30 -2.27 24.27
C LYS A 7 -0.82 -1.80 22.91
N ASP A 8 -2.14 -1.83 22.74
CA ASP A 8 -2.86 -1.18 21.65
C ASP A 8 -2.60 0.32 21.72
N SER A 9 -1.49 0.77 21.14
CA SER A 9 -1.26 2.19 20.87
C SER A 9 -2.15 2.60 19.71
N ARG A 10 -3.45 2.75 19.99
CA ARG A 10 -4.38 3.60 19.24
C ARG A 10 -3.98 5.06 19.48
N ASP A 11 -2.78 5.41 19.04
CA ASP A 11 -2.39 6.80 18.85
C ASP A 11 -2.81 7.16 17.43
N GLY A 12 -3.64 8.19 17.29
CA GLY A 12 -4.14 8.73 16.01
C GLY A 12 -3.04 9.37 15.15
N GLY A 13 -1.86 8.78 15.13
CA GLY A 13 -0.76 9.14 14.25
C GLY A 13 -1.07 8.71 12.82
N LYS A 14 -0.68 9.55 11.85
CA LYS A 14 -0.79 9.23 10.43
C LYS A 14 0.00 7.94 10.17
N PHE A 15 -0.70 6.84 9.88
CA PHE A 15 -0.05 5.57 9.56
C PHE A 15 0.63 5.71 8.20
N SER A 16 1.97 5.76 8.20
CA SER A 16 2.76 5.60 6.97
C SER A 16 2.73 4.12 6.56
N LEU A 17 2.56 3.87 5.27
CA LEU A 17 2.72 2.52 4.75
C LEU A 17 4.16 2.05 4.96
N THR A 18 4.34 0.78 5.31
CA THR A 18 5.67 0.17 5.28
C THR A 18 6.16 0.10 3.84
N SER A 19 7.48 0.07 3.63
CA SER A 19 8.07 0.04 2.28
C SER A 19 7.49 -1.07 1.39
N MET A 20 7.28 -2.28 1.94
CA MET A 20 6.64 -3.37 1.19
C MET A 20 5.16 -3.09 0.87
N GLN A 21 4.44 -2.40 1.76
CA GLN A 21 3.06 -1.99 1.50
C GLN A 21 2.99 -0.90 0.42
N GLU A 22 3.93 0.05 0.40
CA GLU A 22 3.99 1.08 -0.65
C GLU A 22 4.21 0.47 -2.04
N VAL A 23 5.17 -0.45 -2.16
CA VAL A 23 5.46 -1.13 -3.43
C VAL A 23 4.25 -1.91 -3.92
N ARG A 24 3.58 -2.64 -3.02
CA ARG A 24 2.34 -3.37 -3.35
C ARG A 24 1.24 -2.42 -3.76
N TYR A 25 1.01 -1.36 -2.99
CA TYR A 25 0.01 -0.34 -3.30
C TYR A 25 0.22 0.29 -4.67
N GLN A 26 1.46 0.68 -5.00
CA GLN A 26 1.79 1.23 -6.31
C GLN A 26 1.56 0.24 -7.45
N ARG A 27 1.91 -1.05 -7.24
CA ARG A 27 1.67 -2.11 -8.22
C ARG A 27 0.17 -2.31 -8.45
N ASP A 28 -0.59 -2.48 -7.38
CA ASP A 28 -2.01 -2.78 -7.43
C ASP A 28 -2.78 -1.61 -8.04
N PHE A 29 -2.41 -0.37 -7.68
CA PHE A 29 -2.95 0.84 -8.27
C PHE A 29 -2.75 0.87 -9.79
N LYS A 30 -1.52 0.63 -10.29
CA LYS A 30 -1.25 0.63 -11.74
C LYS A 30 -2.00 -0.48 -12.49
N MET A 31 -2.18 -1.65 -11.85
CA MET A 31 -2.95 -2.74 -12.43
C MET A 31 -4.44 -2.40 -12.50
N ALA A 32 -4.98 -1.77 -11.46
CA ALA A 32 -6.35 -1.27 -11.43
C ALA A 32 -6.59 -0.18 -12.47
N ASP A 33 -5.68 0.80 -12.60
CA ASP A 33 -5.74 1.85 -13.63
C ASP A 33 -5.77 1.23 -15.04
N ARG A 34 -4.89 0.26 -15.31
CA ARG A 34 -4.87 -0.46 -16.59
C ARG A 34 -6.18 -1.20 -16.84
N ALA A 35 -6.74 -1.86 -15.83
CA ALA A 35 -8.03 -2.54 -15.93
C ALA A 35 -9.19 -1.55 -16.16
N ALA A 36 -9.08 -0.33 -15.63
CA ALA A 36 -10.00 0.78 -15.88
C ALA A 36 -9.78 1.47 -17.25
N GLY A 37 -8.84 0.98 -18.06
CA GLY A 37 -8.54 1.53 -19.40
C GLY A 37 -7.58 2.72 -19.40
N PHE A 38 -7.00 3.09 -18.24
CA PHE A 38 -5.89 4.03 -18.15
C PHE A 38 -4.58 3.33 -18.49
N THR A 39 -4.27 3.29 -19.79
CA THR A 39 -2.93 2.95 -20.27
C THR A 39 -2.13 4.25 -20.42
N ASP A 40 -0.93 4.28 -19.83
CA ASP A 40 -0.06 5.44 -19.97
C ASP A 40 0.33 5.58 -21.46
N LYS A 41 -0.24 6.59 -22.12
CA LYS A 41 -0.05 6.83 -23.58
C LYS A 41 1.41 7.13 -23.94
N LYS A 42 2.27 7.41 -22.95
CA LYS A 42 3.71 7.67 -23.10
C LYS A 42 4.56 6.41 -23.01
N THR A 43 4.06 5.32 -22.44
CA THR A 43 4.67 3.98 -22.53
C THR A 43 4.16 3.28 -23.78
N ARG A 44 4.40 3.91 -24.95
CA ARG A 44 4.36 3.20 -26.22
C ARG A 44 5.66 2.38 -26.28
N ILE A 45 5.53 1.08 -26.03
CA ILE A 45 6.59 0.09 -26.35
C ILE A 45 6.74 0.05 -27.87
#